data_AF-A0A0D0DCK3-F1
#
_entry.id   AF-A0A0D0DCK3-F1
#
_cell.length_a   1.000
_cell.length_b   1.000
_cell.length_c   1.000
_cell.angle_alpha   90.00
_cell.angle_beta   90.00
_cell.angle_gamma   90.00
#
_symmetry.space_group_name_H-M   'P 1'
#
loop_
_entity.id
_entity.type
_entity.pdbx_description
1 polymer ?
#
loop_
_entity_poly.entity_id
_entity_poly.type
_entity_poly.pdbx_seq_one_letter_code
_entity_poly.pdbx_strand_id
1 'polypeptide(L)'
;MPSVSVVRKGLNPTTNRPNKYPLCLPSTITGSTCDPTLLEYEWKLRFAQAHDALHSLCQALCYHSYLLKFKDRNLTDQGANTHAHAAVKGITAKIDAASARYNATCMALMALTPTFKPSAWQLSLQVLNPDNIHSMTDLLEGDTEGRRKFSWIWKVHGVAKDDSNRAGSLDAMRIEWCKARA
;
A
#
# COMPACT_ATOMS: atom_id res chain seq x y z
N MET A 1 -24.23 20.17 21.49
CA MET A 1 -23.39 19.50 20.49
C MET A 1 -23.56 17.98 20.60
N PRO A 2 -24.65 17.42 20.04
CA PRO A 2 -25.00 16.00 20.19
C PRO A 2 -24.04 15.02 19.49
N SER A 3 -23.29 15.47 18.48
CA SER A 3 -22.35 14.62 17.73
C SER A 3 -21.13 14.16 18.55
N VAL A 4 -20.66 14.98 19.50
CA VAL A 4 -19.53 14.64 20.39
C VAL A 4 -19.91 13.52 21.37
N SER A 5 -21.18 13.46 21.76
CA SER A 5 -21.73 12.53 22.74
C SER A 5 -21.80 11.10 22.20
N VAL A 6 -22.13 10.94 20.92
CA VAL A 6 -22.24 9.63 20.25
C VAL A 6 -20.87 8.97 20.10
N VAL A 7 -19.86 9.76 19.72
CA VAL A 7 -18.49 9.28 19.52
C VAL A 7 -17.82 8.90 20.85
N ARG A 8 -18.11 9.61 21.94
CA ARG A 8 -17.57 9.29 23.28
C ARG A 8 -18.13 7.99 23.88
N LYS A 9 -19.31 7.52 23.43
CA LYS A 9 -20.00 6.36 24.02
C LYS A 9 -19.27 5.02 23.79
N GLY A 10 -18.37 4.96 22.80
CA GLY A 10 -17.52 3.80 22.52
C GLY A 10 -16.11 3.87 23.11
N LEU A 11 -15.78 4.94 23.86
CA LEU A 11 -14.43 5.17 24.34
C LEU A 11 -14.25 4.63 25.77
N ASN A 12 -13.43 3.59 25.93
CA ASN A 12 -13.05 3.07 27.25
C ASN A 12 -12.37 4.19 28.07
N PRO A 13 -12.89 4.56 29.26
CA PRO A 13 -12.40 5.70 30.04
C PRO A 13 -11.01 5.50 30.66
N THR A 14 -10.36 4.35 30.45
CA THR A 14 -9.09 3.97 31.10
C THR A 14 -7.84 4.53 30.41
N THR A 15 -8.00 5.26 29.31
CA THR A 15 -6.89 5.74 28.49
C THR A 15 -6.54 7.19 28.81
N ASN A 16 -5.85 7.41 29.93
CA ASN A 16 -5.44 8.73 30.41
C ASN A 16 -4.20 9.30 29.67
N ARG A 17 -3.87 8.80 28.47
CA ARG A 17 -2.75 9.32 27.66
C ARG A 17 -3.30 10.05 26.43
N PRO A 18 -2.98 11.35 26.24
CA PRO A 18 -3.48 12.14 25.11
C PRO A 18 -3.24 11.49 23.73
N ASN A 19 -2.15 10.76 23.57
CA ASN A 19 -1.76 10.09 22.31
C ASN A 19 -2.56 8.84 21.97
N LYS A 20 -3.42 8.35 22.87
CA LYS A 20 -4.24 7.15 22.64
C LYS A 20 -5.73 7.48 22.41
N TYR A 21 -6.10 8.76 22.44
CA TYR A 21 -7.44 9.16 22.01
C TYR A 21 -7.57 8.92 20.50
N PRO A 22 -8.59 8.19 20.03
CA PRO A 22 -8.79 7.97 18.61
C PRO A 22 -9.10 9.30 17.96
N LEU A 23 -8.29 9.65 16.96
CA LEU A 23 -8.52 10.82 16.15
C LEU A 23 -9.78 10.57 15.31
N CYS A 24 -10.83 11.34 15.58
CA CYS A 24 -12.09 11.21 14.88
C CYS A 24 -11.98 11.97 13.56
N LEU A 25 -11.64 11.24 12.50
CA LEU A 25 -11.52 11.78 11.15
C LEU A 25 -12.89 11.79 10.45
N PRO A 26 -13.16 12.71 9.51
CA PRO A 26 -14.41 12.73 8.75
C PRO A 26 -14.82 11.36 8.17
N SER A 27 -13.88 10.54 7.68
CA SER A 27 -14.14 9.16 7.22
C SER A 27 -14.71 8.22 8.30
N THR A 28 -14.46 8.49 9.58
CA THR A 28 -14.94 7.69 10.73
C THR A 28 -16.25 8.20 11.32
N ILE A 29 -16.64 9.44 11.03
CA ILE A 29 -17.84 10.08 11.56
C ILE A 29 -18.91 10.10 10.46
N THR A 30 -19.37 8.91 10.07
CA THR A 30 -20.38 8.75 9.03
C THR A 30 -21.72 9.29 9.55
N GLY A 31 -22.16 10.46 9.06
CA GLY A 31 -23.48 11.03 9.39
C GLY A 31 -23.49 12.36 10.14
N SER A 32 -22.34 12.97 10.44
CA SER A 32 -22.30 14.37 10.92
C SER A 32 -22.03 15.35 9.77
N THR A 33 -22.63 16.54 9.81
CA THR A 33 -22.30 17.65 8.91
C THR A 33 -20.87 18.12 9.17
N CYS A 34 -19.89 17.48 8.52
CA CYS A 34 -18.52 17.96 8.48
C CYS A 34 -18.38 19.11 7.49
N ASP A 35 -17.48 20.04 7.78
CA ASP A 35 -17.12 21.13 6.85
C ASP A 35 -16.59 20.52 5.53
N PRO A 36 -17.12 20.92 4.36
CA PRO A 36 -16.65 20.42 3.06
C PRO A 36 -15.15 20.65 2.83
N THR A 37 -14.55 21.69 3.40
CA THR A 37 -13.11 21.97 3.25
C THR A 37 -12.25 20.92 3.96
N LEU A 38 -12.63 20.54 5.18
CA LEU A 38 -11.95 19.51 5.96
C LEU A 38 -12.04 18.15 5.29
N LEU A 39 -13.19 17.87 4.69
CA LEU A 39 -13.44 16.67 3.92
C LEU A 39 -12.51 16.57 2.70
N GLU A 40 -12.30 17.69 2.00
CA GLU A 40 -11.40 17.76 0.85
C GLU A 40 -9.95 17.53 1.27
N TYR A 41 -9.52 18.11 2.39
CA TYR A 41 -8.18 17.88 2.93
C TYR A 41 -7.96 16.43 3.35
N GLU A 42 -8.93 15.82 4.04
CA GLU A 42 -8.83 14.40 4.37
C GLU A 42 -8.76 13.56 3.10
N TRP A 43 -9.60 13.82 2.10
CA TRP A 43 -9.56 13.08 0.84
C TRP A 43 -8.18 13.17 0.17
N LYS A 44 -7.59 14.36 0.06
CA LYS A 44 -6.24 14.55 -0.49
C LYS A 44 -5.19 13.79 0.30
N LEU A 45 -5.27 13.82 1.63
CA LEU A 45 -4.38 13.08 2.52
C LEU A 45 -4.51 11.57 2.29
N ARG A 46 -5.73 11.02 2.27
CA ARG A 46 -5.97 9.58 2.05
C ARG A 46 -5.53 9.13 0.67
N PHE A 47 -5.74 9.95 -0.34
CA PHE A 47 -5.28 9.70 -1.71
C PHE A 47 -3.75 9.58 -1.78
N ALA A 48 -3.03 10.54 -1.18
CA ALA A 48 -1.58 10.48 -1.08
C ALA A 48 -1.11 9.25 -0.28
N GLN A 49 -1.74 8.98 0.88
CA GLN A 49 -1.41 7.81 1.71
C GLN A 49 -1.61 6.48 0.97
N ALA A 50 -2.65 6.37 0.13
CA ALA A 50 -2.88 5.17 -0.68
C ALA A 50 -1.75 4.96 -1.70
N HIS A 51 -1.31 6.03 -2.38
CA HIS A 51 -0.17 5.97 -3.30
C HIS A 51 1.14 5.64 -2.58
N ASP A 52 1.40 6.24 -1.41
CA ASP A 52 2.60 5.96 -0.62
C ASP A 52 2.61 4.51 -0.10
N ALA A 53 1.46 4.00 0.36
CA ALA A 53 1.31 2.62 0.79
C ALA A 53 1.54 1.64 -0.37
N LEU A 54 0.98 1.93 -1.54
CA LEU A 54 1.19 1.13 -2.75
C LEU A 54 2.66 1.15 -3.19
N HIS A 55 3.31 2.31 -3.16
CA HIS A 55 4.73 2.42 -3.48
C HIS A 55 5.60 1.61 -2.49
N SER A 56 5.30 1.71 -1.20
CA SER A 56 5.96 0.94 -0.14
C SER A 56 5.77 -0.57 -0.34
N LEU A 57 4.59 -1.00 -0.77
CA LEU A 57 4.28 -2.40 -1.10
C LEU A 57 5.13 -2.89 -2.27
N CYS A 58 5.15 -2.15 -3.39
CA CYS A 58 5.95 -2.50 -4.56
C CYS A 58 7.45 -2.57 -4.23
N GLN A 59 7.96 -1.61 -3.46
CA GLN A 59 9.35 -1.61 -3.02
C GLN A 59 9.67 -2.84 -2.15
N ALA A 60 8.79 -3.21 -1.22
CA ALA A 60 8.96 -4.40 -0.39
C ALA A 60 8.94 -5.68 -1.23
N LEU A 61 8.07 -5.78 -2.24
CA LEU A 61 8.03 -6.91 -3.18
C LEU A 61 9.29 -7.02 -4.04
N CYS A 62 9.87 -5.89 -4.47
CA CYS A 62 11.16 -5.87 -5.17
C CYS A 62 12.29 -6.38 -4.26
N TYR A 63 12.36 -5.90 -3.01
CA TYR A 63 13.37 -6.38 -2.07
C TYR A 63 13.19 -7.85 -1.71
N HIS A 64 11.95 -8.31 -1.58
CA HIS A 64 11.65 -9.71 -1.30
C HIS A 64 12.19 -10.63 -2.39
N SER A 65 11.89 -10.35 -3.67
CA SER A 65 12.38 -11.18 -4.77
C SER A 65 13.89 -11.09 -4.97
N TYR A 66 14.49 -9.91 -4.75
CA TYR A 66 15.94 -9.77 -4.75
C TYR A 66 16.59 -10.63 -3.65
N LEU A 67 16.07 -10.56 -2.43
CA LEU A 67 16.62 -11.31 -1.30
C LEU A 67 16.50 -12.82 -1.50
N LEU A 68 15.39 -13.31 -2.06
CA LEU A 68 15.24 -14.72 -2.41
C LEU A 68 16.29 -15.17 -3.43
N LYS A 69 16.44 -14.43 -4.53
CA LYS A 69 17.48 -14.70 -5.54
C LYS A 69 18.89 -14.64 -4.97
N PHE A 70 19.16 -13.71 -4.05
CA PHE A 70 20.44 -13.59 -3.38
C PHE A 70 20.71 -14.81 -2.49
N LYS A 71 19.72 -15.21 -1.68
CA LYS A 71 19.80 -16.39 -0.81
C LYS A 71 20.09 -17.65 -1.63
N ASP A 72 19.32 -17.88 -2.69
CA ASP A 72 19.43 -19.09 -3.51
C ASP A 72 20.79 -19.21 -4.22
N ARG A 73 21.45 -18.07 -4.51
CA ARG A 73 22.75 -18.05 -5.20
C ARG A 73 23.96 -18.09 -4.28
N ASN A 74 23.87 -17.43 -3.12
CA ASN A 74 25.06 -17.07 -2.34
C ASN A 74 25.13 -17.72 -0.95
N LEU A 75 24.05 -18.31 -0.44
CA LEU A 75 24.00 -18.80 0.94
C LEU A 75 24.03 -20.32 1.00
N THR A 76 25.16 -20.85 1.46
CA THR A 76 25.38 -22.31 1.62
C THR A 76 25.41 -22.75 3.09
N ASP A 77 25.75 -21.83 4.01
CA ASP A 77 25.96 -22.14 5.43
C ASP A 77 24.68 -21.97 6.30
N GLN A 78 24.58 -22.78 7.37
CA GLN A 78 23.40 -22.80 8.25
C GLN A 78 23.14 -21.47 8.98
N GLY A 79 24.17 -20.82 9.53
CA GLY A 79 24.00 -19.55 10.26
C GLY A 79 23.52 -18.41 9.35
N ALA A 80 24.08 -18.34 8.13
CA ALA A 80 23.66 -17.35 7.14
C ALA A 80 22.21 -17.58 6.67
N ASN A 81 21.78 -18.85 6.59
CA ASN A 81 20.38 -19.20 6.32
C ASN A 81 19.42 -18.69 7.40
N THR A 82 19.75 -18.80 8.69
CA THR A 82 18.90 -18.25 9.77
C THR A 82 18.74 -16.74 9.67
N HIS A 83 19.83 -16.00 9.42
CA HIS A 83 19.77 -14.55 9.21
C HIS A 83 18.97 -14.17 7.97
N ALA A 84 19.12 -14.92 6.87
CA ALA A 84 18.33 -14.72 5.67
C ALA A 84 16.83 -14.96 5.90
N HIS A 85 16.46 -16.02 6.63
CA HIS A 85 15.07 -16.26 7.01
C HIS A 85 14.49 -15.13 7.88
N ALA A 86 15.27 -14.61 8.84
CA ALA A 86 14.85 -13.46 9.64
C ALA A 86 14.64 -12.20 8.78
N ALA A 87 15.54 -11.95 7.81
CA ALA A 87 15.41 -10.85 6.87
C ALA A 87 14.18 -11.00 5.96
N VAL A 88 13.96 -12.19 5.39
CA VAL A 88 12.76 -12.51 4.60
C VAL A 88 11.50 -12.25 5.42
N LYS A 89 11.43 -12.77 6.65
CA LYS A 89 10.29 -12.55 7.56
C LYS A 89 10.06 -11.07 7.88
N GLY A 90 11.13 -10.30 8.01
CA GLY A 90 11.04 -8.85 8.20
C GLY A 90 10.43 -8.14 6.98
N ILE A 91 10.77 -8.59 5.76
CA ILE A 91 10.20 -8.03 4.53
C ILE A 91 8.74 -8.47 4.35
N THR A 92 8.39 -9.72 4.61
CA THR A 92 6.98 -10.17 4.54
C THR A 92 6.10 -9.36 5.50
N ALA A 93 6.57 -9.10 6.73
CA ALA A 93 5.85 -8.24 7.66
C ALA A 93 5.68 -6.80 7.14
N LYS A 94 6.64 -6.27 6.36
CA LYS A 94 6.49 -4.96 5.69
C LYS A 94 5.45 -5.00 4.57
N ILE A 95 5.41 -6.08 3.79
CA ILE A 95 4.40 -6.32 2.76
C ILE A 95 3.01 -6.32 3.41
N ASP A 96 2.83 -7.07 4.50
CA ASP A 96 1.57 -7.16 5.24
C ASP A 96 1.15 -5.81 5.85
N ALA A 97 2.11 -5.07 6.42
CA ALA A 97 1.83 -3.75 6.98
C ALA A 97 1.46 -2.72 5.89
N ALA A 98 2.11 -2.77 4.73
CA ALA A 98 1.82 -1.88 3.61
C ALA A 98 0.46 -2.21 2.97
N SER A 99 0.14 -3.49 2.80
CA SER A 99 -1.16 -3.95 2.27
C SER A 99 -2.31 -3.58 3.22
N ALA A 100 -2.14 -3.77 4.53
CA ALA A 100 -3.13 -3.37 5.53
C ALA A 100 -3.35 -1.85 5.53
N ARG A 101 -2.28 -1.05 5.42
CA ARG A 101 -2.37 0.42 5.31
C ARG A 101 -3.13 0.83 4.05
N TYR A 102 -2.79 0.23 2.91
CA TYR A 102 -3.47 0.49 1.63
C TYR A 102 -4.98 0.20 1.74
N ASN A 103 -5.34 -0.99 2.23
CA ASN A 103 -6.74 -1.38 2.41
C ASN A 103 -7.49 -0.44 3.35
N ALA A 104 -6.89 -0.06 4.48
CA ALA A 104 -7.48 0.90 5.41
C ALA A 104 -7.69 2.27 4.77
N THR A 105 -6.74 2.76 3.95
CA THR A 105 -6.89 4.02 3.21
C THR A 105 -7.98 3.94 2.13
N CYS A 106 -8.09 2.82 1.42
CA CYS A 106 -9.14 2.60 0.42
C CYS A 106 -10.53 2.55 1.06
N MET A 107 -10.68 1.90 2.22
CA MET A 107 -11.94 1.92 2.98
C MET A 107 -12.32 3.34 3.42
N ALA A 108 -11.35 4.13 3.87
CA ALA A 108 -11.60 5.53 4.23
C ALA A 108 -12.01 6.38 3.01
N LEU A 109 -11.36 6.19 1.85
CA LEU A 109 -11.74 6.85 0.60
C LEU A 109 -13.16 6.46 0.15
N MET A 110 -13.51 5.17 0.27
CA MET A 110 -14.87 4.68 -0.02
C MET A 110 -15.91 5.36 0.87
N ALA A 111 -15.63 5.52 2.17
CA ALA A 111 -16.51 6.23 3.10
C ALA A 111 -16.69 7.71 2.76
N LEU A 112 -15.67 8.36 2.17
CA LEU A 112 -15.73 9.76 1.72
C LEU A 112 -16.38 9.91 0.33
N THR A 113 -16.57 8.83 -0.42
CA THR A 113 -17.05 8.87 -1.81
C THR A 113 -18.47 9.46 -1.96
N PRO A 114 -19.47 9.20 -1.10
CA PRO A 114 -20.83 9.71 -1.29
C PRO A 114 -20.93 11.24 -1.34
N THR A 115 -19.96 11.92 -0.73
CA THR A 115 -19.85 13.39 -0.66
C THR A 115 -19.07 14.02 -1.81
N PHE A 116 -18.27 13.24 -2.56
CA PHE A 116 -17.52 13.71 -3.72
C PHE A 116 -18.10 13.14 -5.01
N LYS A 117 -18.05 13.89 -6.12
CA LYS A 117 -18.47 13.34 -7.43
C LYS A 117 -17.66 12.08 -7.75
N PRO A 118 -18.28 11.05 -8.38
CA PRO A 118 -17.56 9.87 -8.85
C PRO A 118 -16.42 10.33 -9.74
N SER A 119 -15.21 10.11 -9.26
CA SER A 119 -13.99 10.70 -9.81
C SER A 119 -13.08 9.58 -10.27
N ALA A 120 -12.29 9.87 -11.31
CA ALA A 120 -11.45 8.91 -12.03
C ALA A 120 -10.44 8.14 -11.14
N TRP A 121 -10.26 8.52 -9.87
CA TRP A 121 -9.37 7.82 -8.92
C TRP A 121 -9.81 6.37 -8.65
N GLN A 122 -11.11 6.04 -8.78
CA GLN A 122 -11.59 4.67 -8.64
C GLN A 122 -11.01 3.73 -9.72
N LEU A 123 -10.58 4.28 -10.86
CA LEU A 123 -9.91 3.51 -11.91
C LEU A 123 -8.44 3.26 -11.58
N SER A 124 -7.80 4.15 -10.81
CA SER A 124 -6.37 4.08 -10.48
C SER A 124 -6.08 3.33 -9.18
N LEU A 125 -6.96 3.40 -8.19
CA LEU A 125 -6.83 2.72 -6.90
C LEU A 125 -7.89 1.61 -6.81
N GLN A 126 -7.47 0.36 -7.02
CA GLN A 126 -8.34 -0.80 -7.01
C GLN A 126 -8.24 -1.56 -5.67
N VAL A 127 -9.25 -2.39 -5.37
CA VAL A 127 -9.21 -3.26 -4.20
C VAL A 127 -8.04 -4.24 -4.33
N LEU A 128 -7.22 -4.34 -3.28
CA LEU A 128 -6.07 -5.22 -3.25
C LEU A 128 -6.52 -6.66 -2.98
N ASN A 129 -6.74 -7.43 -4.04
CA ASN A 129 -6.86 -8.89 -3.94
C ASN A 129 -5.47 -9.49 -3.61
N PRO A 130 -5.33 -10.45 -2.66
CA PRO A 130 -4.10 -11.19 -2.42
C PRO A 130 -3.44 -11.73 -3.69
N ASP A 131 -4.22 -12.13 -4.70
CA ASP A 131 -3.69 -12.62 -5.99
C ASP A 131 -2.87 -11.58 -6.76
N ASN A 132 -3.00 -10.30 -6.45
CA ASN A 132 -2.21 -9.23 -7.07
C ASN A 132 -0.89 -8.95 -6.33
N ILE A 133 -0.69 -9.52 -5.13
CA ILE A 133 0.49 -9.30 -4.27
C ILE A 133 1.58 -10.29 -4.64
N HIS A 134 2.25 -10.02 -5.75
CA HIS A 134 3.38 -10.83 -6.22
C HIS A 134 4.46 -9.93 -6.82
N SER A 135 5.68 -10.45 -6.84
CA SER A 135 6.81 -9.72 -7.42
C SER A 135 6.67 -9.62 -8.92
N MET A 136 7.36 -8.63 -9.50
CA MET A 136 7.37 -8.41 -10.95
C MET A 136 8.11 -9.51 -11.70
N THR A 137 8.98 -10.28 -11.04
CA THR A 137 9.67 -11.43 -11.64
C THR A 137 8.92 -12.76 -11.46
N ASP A 138 7.82 -12.77 -10.70
CA ASP A 138 7.08 -14.01 -10.46
C ASP A 138 6.28 -14.36 -11.73
N LEU A 139 6.39 -15.60 -12.20
CA LEU A 139 5.60 -16.11 -13.31
C LEU A 139 4.22 -16.49 -12.78
N LEU A 140 3.17 -15.89 -13.33
CA LEU A 140 1.79 -16.31 -13.04
C LEU A 140 1.47 -17.63 -13.78
N GLU A 141 0.48 -18.37 -13.30
CA GLU A 141 0.06 -19.62 -13.94
C GLU A 141 -0.32 -19.38 -15.42
N GLY A 142 0.38 -20.07 -16.33
CA GLY A 142 0.20 -19.94 -17.78
C GLY A 142 1.03 -18.86 -18.45
N ASP A 143 1.84 -18.09 -17.70
CA ASP A 143 2.76 -17.12 -18.28
C ASP A 143 4.07 -17.79 -18.73
N THR A 144 4.53 -17.43 -19.93
CA THR A 144 5.91 -17.68 -20.40
C THR A 144 6.73 -16.40 -20.24
N GLU A 145 8.06 -16.49 -20.23
CA GLU A 145 8.92 -15.30 -20.03
C GLU A 145 8.61 -14.15 -21.00
N GLY A 146 8.19 -14.45 -22.24
CA GLY A 146 7.79 -13.46 -23.23
C GLY A 146 6.34 -12.95 -23.16
N ARG A 147 5.48 -13.52 -22.29
CA ARG A 147 4.05 -13.16 -22.16
C ARG A 147 3.62 -12.81 -20.73
N ARG A 148 4.56 -12.40 -19.88
CA ARG A 148 4.26 -12.06 -18.48
C ARG A 148 3.21 -10.96 -18.36
N LYS A 149 2.20 -11.20 -17.52
CA LYS A 149 1.21 -10.19 -17.12
C LYS A 149 1.58 -9.61 -15.76
N PHE A 150 1.80 -8.29 -15.71
CA PHE A 150 2.00 -7.58 -14.45
C PHE A 150 0.67 -7.24 -13.79
N SER A 151 0.59 -7.43 -12.46
CA SER A 151 -0.54 -6.95 -11.67
C SER A 151 -0.67 -5.43 -11.74
N TRP A 152 -1.89 -4.94 -11.53
CA TRP A 152 -2.21 -3.53 -11.68
C TRP A 152 -1.41 -2.63 -10.73
N ILE A 153 -0.96 -3.16 -9.58
CA ILE A 153 -0.12 -2.43 -8.61
C ILE A 153 1.18 -1.90 -9.22
N TRP A 154 1.68 -2.54 -10.29
CA TRP A 154 2.86 -2.10 -11.04
C TRP A 154 2.55 -1.10 -12.15
N LYS A 155 1.27 -0.93 -12.51
CA LYS A 155 0.81 -0.03 -13.57
C LYS A 155 0.41 1.34 -13.03
N VAL A 156 0.33 1.51 -11.70
CA VAL A 156 -0.05 2.78 -11.09
C VAL A 156 1.08 3.79 -11.22
N HIS A 157 0.87 4.83 -12.02
CA HIS A 157 1.79 5.96 -12.09
C HIS A 157 1.76 6.76 -10.79
N GLY A 158 2.93 6.92 -10.14
CA GLY A 158 3.06 7.74 -8.94
C GLY A 158 2.79 9.22 -9.24
N VAL A 159 2.06 9.88 -8.33
CA VAL A 159 1.64 11.29 -8.39
C VAL A 159 2.82 12.27 -8.25
N ALA A 160 4.00 11.80 -7.82
CA ALA A 160 5.17 12.64 -7.56
C ALA A 160 5.98 12.95 -8.85
N LYS A 161 6.18 14.25 -9.14
CA LYS A 161 7.07 14.76 -10.20
C LYS A 161 8.57 14.69 -9.85
N ASP A 162 8.94 14.09 -8.71
CA ASP A 162 10.30 14.11 -8.18
C ASP A 162 10.97 12.73 -8.31
N ASP A 163 12.16 12.73 -8.90
CA ASP A 163 12.83 11.55 -9.48
C ASP A 163 13.74 10.80 -8.49
N SER A 164 14.00 11.36 -7.30
CA SER A 164 15.02 10.86 -6.38
C SER A 164 14.68 9.52 -5.68
N ASN A 165 13.42 9.29 -5.31
CA ASN A 165 12.97 8.02 -4.70
C ASN A 165 12.21 7.10 -5.68
N ARG A 166 12.02 7.58 -6.92
CA ARG A 166 11.31 6.91 -8.02
C ARG A 166 12.17 5.87 -8.74
N ALA A 167 13.48 5.95 -8.55
CA ALA A 167 14.45 5.14 -9.27
C ALA A 167 14.22 3.65 -9.05
N GLY A 168 14.04 3.16 -7.82
CA GLY A 168 13.95 1.71 -7.57
C GLY A 168 12.76 1.00 -8.23
N SER A 169 11.57 1.60 -8.21
CA SER A 169 10.35 0.98 -8.77
C SER A 169 10.25 1.14 -10.28
N LEU A 170 10.67 2.28 -10.84
CA LEU A 170 10.70 2.47 -12.30
C LEU A 170 11.87 1.72 -12.93
N ASP A 171 13.00 1.59 -12.25
CA ASP A 171 14.15 0.87 -12.80
C ASP A 171 13.88 -0.63 -12.85
N ALA A 172 13.22 -1.22 -11.85
CA ALA A 172 12.73 -2.59 -11.94
C ALA A 172 11.77 -2.79 -13.14
N MET A 173 10.85 -1.85 -13.38
CA MET A 173 9.93 -1.89 -14.52
C MET A 173 10.67 -1.70 -15.86
N ARG A 174 11.65 -0.78 -15.92
CA ARG A 174 12.49 -0.54 -17.10
C ARG A 174 13.36 -1.75 -17.42
N ILE A 175 13.96 -2.37 -16.40
CA ILE A 175 14.78 -3.59 -16.55
C ILE A 175 13.93 -4.72 -17.12
N GLU A 176 12.74 -4.97 -16.57
CA GLU A 176 11.86 -6.03 -17.09
C GLU A 176 11.31 -5.68 -18.49
N TRP A 177 11.01 -4.41 -18.76
CA TRP A 177 10.62 -3.97 -20.10
C TRP A 177 11.75 -4.14 -21.13
N CYS A 178 13.00 -3.87 -20.75
CA CYS A 178 14.17 -4.14 -21.59
C CYS A 178 14.36 -5.64 -21.84
N LYS A 179 14.15 -6.51 -20.85
CA LYS A 179 14.22 -7.97 -21.02
C LYS A 179 13.14 -8.51 -21.96
N ALA A 180 11.92 -7.98 -21.90
CA ALA A 180 10.82 -8.44 -22.76
C ALA A 180 10.98 -8.05 -24.24
N ARG A 181 11.91 -7.12 -24.55
CA ARG A 181 12.21 -6.63 -25.91
C ARG A 181 13.48 -7.23 -26.53
N ALA A 182 14.31 -7.92 -25.75
CA ALA A 182 15.54 -8.58 -26.20
C ALA A 182 15.24 -10.00 -26.71
#